data_AF-A0A1C5L1I6-F1
#
_entry.id   AF-A0A1C5L1I6-F1
#
_cell.length_a   1.000
_cell.length_b   1.000
_cell.length_c   1.000
_cell.angle_alpha   90.00
_cell.angle_beta   90.00
_cell.angle_gamma   90.00
#
_symmetry.space_group_name_H-M   'P 1'
#
loop_
_entity.id
_entity.type
_entity.pdbx_description
1 polymer ?
#
loop_
_entity_poly.entity_id
_entity_poly.type
_entity_poly.pdbx_seq_one_letter_code
_entity_poly.pdbx_strand_id
1 'polypeptide(L)'
;MKLTQNKLSVILATVVAGVSILANCMTANAAEPMKTRLDNRYVLAGSVDEIEVFRNGIKTIHVIDENGEEWLYSYASMEETPADGQNVTMIMNSNGTETIYDDTIEDVLWARPDEVDVD
;
A
#
# COMPACT_ATOMS: atom_id res chain seq x y z
N MET A 1 -41.88 43.61 9.00
CA MET A 1 -43.13 43.28 8.30
C MET A 1 -42.98 41.88 7.71
N LYS A 2 -43.75 40.89 8.19
CA LYS A 2 -43.82 39.52 7.66
C LYS A 2 -44.87 39.47 6.54
N LEU A 3 -44.61 38.76 5.44
CA LEU A 3 -45.57 38.26 4.44
C LEU A 3 -44.97 37.00 3.78
N THR A 4 -45.17 35.80 4.35
CA THR A 4 -46.17 34.76 4.00
C THR A 4 -45.90 33.98 2.69
N GLN A 5 -45.64 32.68 2.85
CA GLN A 5 -45.68 31.65 1.80
C GLN A 5 -47.05 31.63 1.10
N ASN A 6 -47.07 31.60 -0.24
CA ASN A 6 -48.21 31.12 -0.99
C ASN A 6 -47.84 29.83 -1.73
N LYS A 7 -48.51 28.75 -1.32
CA LYS A 7 -48.57 27.46 -2.00
C LYS A 7 -49.43 27.61 -3.25
N LEU A 8 -48.97 27.12 -4.41
CA LEU A 8 -49.86 26.76 -5.51
C LEU A 8 -49.43 25.40 -6.07
N SER A 9 -50.24 24.38 -5.80
CA SER A 9 -50.17 23.03 -6.36
C SER A 9 -50.88 22.98 -7.71
N VAL A 10 -50.32 22.30 -8.74
CA VAL A 10 -51.10 21.56 -9.77
C VAL A 10 -50.30 20.38 -10.36
N ILE A 11 -50.62 19.18 -9.88
CA ILE A 11 -50.95 17.88 -10.52
C ILE A 11 -50.34 17.45 -11.90
N LEU A 12 -49.53 16.38 -11.82
CA LEU A 12 -49.51 15.07 -12.53
C LEU A 12 -49.55 14.98 -14.07
N ALA A 13 -48.52 14.33 -14.63
CA ALA A 13 -48.68 13.40 -15.75
C ALA A 13 -47.69 12.21 -15.58
N THR A 14 -48.25 11.05 -15.26
CA THR A 14 -47.57 9.76 -15.16
C THR A 14 -47.35 9.22 -16.58
N VAL A 15 -46.11 8.86 -16.93
CA VAL A 15 -45.84 7.93 -18.03
C VAL A 15 -44.92 6.84 -17.49
N VAL A 16 -45.51 5.68 -17.18
CA VAL A 16 -44.79 4.44 -16.94
C VAL A 16 -44.83 3.65 -18.25
N ALA A 17 -43.69 3.63 -18.94
CA ALA A 17 -43.36 2.62 -19.94
C ALA A 17 -41.92 2.20 -19.58
N GLY A 18 -41.71 1.08 -18.90
CA GLY A 18 -41.98 -0.23 -19.46
C GLY A 18 -40.71 -0.75 -20.10
N VAL A 19 -39.70 -1.07 -19.29
CA VAL A 19 -38.64 -2.01 -19.67
C VAL A 19 -38.41 -2.94 -18.49
N SER A 20 -39.01 -4.13 -18.58
CA SER A 20 -38.69 -5.24 -17.70
C SER A 20 -37.28 -5.72 -18.05
N ILE A 21 -36.27 -5.23 -17.33
CA ILE A 21 -34.97 -5.91 -17.32
C ILE A 21 -35.14 -7.08 -16.37
N LEU A 22 -35.26 -8.29 -16.90
CA LEU A 22 -35.03 -9.51 -16.14
C LEU A 22 -33.58 -9.45 -15.64
N ALA A 23 -33.40 -8.90 -14.45
CA ALA A 23 -32.14 -8.97 -13.73
C ALA A 23 -31.95 -10.46 -13.42
N ASN A 24 -31.01 -11.09 -14.13
CA ASN A 24 -30.42 -12.32 -13.65
C ASN A 24 -29.74 -11.93 -12.33
N CYS A 25 -30.44 -12.10 -11.21
CA CYS A 25 -29.87 -11.90 -9.89
C CYS A 25 -28.89 -13.05 -9.63
N MET A 26 -27.71 -12.96 -10.23
CA MET A 26 -26.55 -13.45 -9.49
C MET A 26 -26.52 -12.59 -8.25
N THR A 27 -26.79 -13.19 -7.10
CA THR A 27 -26.55 -12.57 -5.81
C THR A 27 -25.08 -12.16 -5.84
N ALA A 28 -24.82 -10.88 -6.12
CA ALA A 28 -23.51 -10.32 -5.84
C ALA A 28 -23.41 -10.43 -4.32
N ASN A 29 -22.63 -11.37 -3.81
CA ASN A 29 -22.14 -11.25 -2.46
C ASN A 29 -21.54 -9.84 -2.41
N ALA A 30 -22.08 -9.00 -1.53
CA ALA A 30 -21.40 -7.76 -1.21
C ALA A 30 -20.01 -8.18 -0.75
N ALA A 31 -19.00 -7.91 -1.57
CA ALA A 31 -17.63 -8.07 -1.13
C ALA A 31 -17.53 -7.26 0.16
N GLU A 32 -17.08 -7.90 1.24
CA GLU A 32 -16.81 -7.17 2.48
C GLU A 32 -15.95 -5.95 2.12
N PRO A 33 -16.19 -4.78 2.75
CA PRO A 33 -15.37 -3.62 2.47
C PRO A 33 -13.91 -4.01 2.67
N MET A 34 -13.13 -3.95 1.58
CA MET A 34 -11.71 -4.26 1.60
C MET A 34 -11.09 -3.41 2.72
N LYS A 35 -10.44 -4.05 3.69
CA LYS A 35 -9.73 -3.31 4.76
C LYS A 35 -8.68 -2.42 4.10
N THR A 36 -8.94 -1.12 4.06
CA THR A 36 -8.05 -0.11 3.45
C THR A 36 -6.98 0.40 4.42
N ARG A 37 -6.86 -0.19 5.62
CA ARG A 37 -5.86 0.20 6.62
C ARG A 37 -4.70 -0.77 6.58
N LEU A 38 -3.50 -0.24 6.69
CA LEU A 38 -2.26 -1.02 6.71
C LEU A 38 -2.12 -1.91 7.95
N ASP A 39 -3.00 -1.83 8.96
CA ASP A 39 -3.06 -2.68 10.17
C ASP A 39 -1.66 -3.11 10.66
N ASN A 40 -1.03 -2.24 11.45
CA ASN A 40 0.36 -2.34 11.93
C ASN A 40 1.44 -2.19 10.86
N ARG A 41 1.09 -2.15 9.57
CA ARG A 41 2.07 -1.87 8.51
C ARG A 41 2.28 -0.38 8.28
N TYR A 42 3.50 -0.02 7.91
CA TYR A 42 3.88 1.31 7.50
C TYR A 42 5.00 1.21 6.46
N VAL A 43 5.39 2.35 5.88
CA VAL A 43 6.42 2.42 4.84
C VAL A 43 7.52 3.34 5.32
N LEU A 44 8.78 2.94 5.11
CA LEU A 44 9.95 3.78 5.31
C LEU A 44 10.74 3.91 4.01
N ALA A 45 11.30 5.09 3.79
CA ALA A 45 12.36 5.27 2.81
C ALA A 45 13.71 4.94 3.46
N GLY A 46 14.63 4.39 2.69
CA GLY A 46 16.00 4.17 3.13
C GLY A 46 16.98 4.12 1.97
N SER A 47 18.26 4.00 2.29
CA SER A 47 19.35 3.80 1.34
C SER A 47 20.17 2.57 1.73
N VAL A 48 20.56 1.78 0.74
CA VAL A 48 21.46 0.64 0.97
C VAL A 48 22.85 1.16 1.35
N ASP A 49 23.34 0.77 2.51
CA ASP A 49 24.68 1.11 2.99
C ASP A 49 25.69 0.03 2.63
N GLU A 50 25.32 -1.24 2.85
CA GLU A 50 26.19 -2.39 2.58
C GLU A 50 25.39 -3.62 2.15
N ILE A 51 26.02 -4.47 1.33
CA ILE A 51 25.52 -5.79 0.96
C ILE A 51 26.53 -6.85 1.41
N GLU A 52 26.16 -7.61 2.44
CA GLU A 52 26.97 -8.73 2.93
C GLU A 52 26.61 -10.04 2.22
N VAL A 53 27.64 -10.81 1.81
CA VAL A 53 27.47 -12.12 1.16
C VAL A 53 28.08 -13.22 2.02
N PHE A 54 27.25 -14.12 2.53
CA PHE A 54 27.68 -15.25 3.34
C PHE A 54 28.22 -16.40 2.48
N ARG A 55 29.05 -17.28 3.08
CA ARG A 55 29.70 -18.41 2.39
C ARG A 55 28.72 -19.36 1.69
N ASN A 56 27.45 -19.40 2.11
CA ASN A 56 26.38 -20.21 1.52
C ASN A 56 25.58 -19.48 0.42
N GLY A 57 25.99 -18.27 0.01
CA GLY A 57 25.32 -17.48 -1.02
C GLY A 57 24.09 -16.71 -0.52
N ILE A 58 23.77 -16.77 0.77
CA ILE A 58 22.78 -15.87 1.38
C ILE A 58 23.36 -14.46 1.32
N LYS A 59 22.52 -13.51 0.91
CA LYS A 59 22.85 -12.09 0.91
C LYS A 59 22.00 -11.38 1.95
N THR A 60 22.62 -10.45 2.68
CA THR A 60 21.95 -9.51 3.58
C THR A 60 22.18 -8.10 3.06
N ILE A 61 21.13 -7.31 2.99
CA ILE A 61 21.23 -5.88 2.71
C ILE A 61 21.10 -5.11 4.02
N HIS A 62 21.98 -4.14 4.22
CA HIS A 62 21.94 -3.16 5.29
C HIS A 62 21.32 -1.89 4.72
N VAL A 63 20.21 -1.46 5.31
CA VAL A 63 19.47 -0.27 4.88
C VAL A 63 19.48 0.72 6.03
N ILE A 64 19.92 1.94 5.75
CA ILE A 64 19.77 3.07 6.67
C ILE A 64 18.49 3.79 6.29
N ASP A 65 17.54 3.88 7.23
CA ASP A 65 16.29 4.57 7.00
C ASP A 65 16.44 6.10 7.08
N GLU A 66 15.37 6.82 6.75
CA GLU A 66 15.32 8.28 6.80
C GLU A 66 15.54 8.89 8.21
N ASN A 67 15.45 8.09 9.27
CA ASN A 67 15.71 8.50 10.65
C ASN A 67 17.15 8.17 11.10
N GLY A 68 17.93 7.49 10.27
CA GLY A 68 19.29 7.07 10.56
C GLY A 68 19.38 5.73 11.31
N GLU A 69 18.30 4.96 11.37
CA GLU A 69 18.28 3.63 11.97
C GLU A 69 18.70 2.57 10.95
N GLU A 70 19.46 1.57 11.41
CA GLU A 70 19.92 0.47 10.58
C GLU A 70 18.94 -0.70 10.60
N TRP A 71 18.64 -1.21 9.42
CA TRP A 71 17.75 -2.33 9.18
C TRP A 71 18.44 -3.40 8.35
N LEU A 72 18.31 -4.66 8.76
CA LEU A 72 18.92 -5.79 8.08
C LEU A 72 17.84 -6.66 7.42
N TYR A 73 18.01 -6.94 6.14
CA TYR A 73 17.10 -7.80 5.38
C TYR A 73 17.86 -8.89 4.63
N SER A 74 17.57 -10.15 4.93
CA SER A 74 18.23 -11.31 4.34
C SER A 74 17.26 -12.18 3.55
N TYR A 75 17.64 -12.56 2.33
CA TYR A 75 16.92 -13.59 1.55
C TYR A 75 17.83 -14.77 1.25
N ALA A 76 17.24 -15.97 1.29
CA ALA A 76 17.97 -17.23 1.12
C ALA A 76 18.64 -17.37 -0.26
N SER A 77 18.17 -16.65 -1.28
CA SER A 77 18.80 -16.55 -2.59
C SER A 77 18.26 -15.32 -3.32
N MET A 78 19.07 -14.26 -3.38
CA MET A 78 18.78 -13.08 -4.20
C MET A 78 19.61 -13.18 -5.49
N GLU A 79 18.97 -13.65 -6.56
CA GLU A 79 19.53 -13.53 -7.92
C GLU A 79 19.79 -12.04 -8.25
N GLU A 80 18.92 -11.16 -7.76
CA GLU A 80 19.00 -9.71 -7.87
C GLU A 80 19.01 -9.07 -6.48
N THR A 81 19.92 -8.12 -6.25
CA THR A 81 19.97 -7.26 -5.07
C THR A 81 19.95 -5.80 -5.52
N PRO A 82 19.54 -4.85 -4.66
CA PRO A 82 19.80 -3.44 -4.92
C PRO A 82 21.31 -3.18 -5.05
N ALA A 83 21.68 -2.01 -5.56
CA ALA A 83 23.06 -1.54 -5.56
C ALA A 83 23.40 -0.77 -4.26
N ASP A 84 24.69 -0.71 -3.92
CA ASP A 84 25.17 0.15 -2.83
C ASP A 84 24.76 1.61 -3.09
N GLY A 85 24.29 2.31 -2.06
CA GLY A 85 23.80 3.68 -2.13
C GLY A 85 22.44 3.84 -2.80
N GLN A 86 21.79 2.77 -3.25
CA GLN A 86 20.48 2.86 -3.89
C GLN A 86 19.38 3.19 -2.88
N ASN A 87 18.49 4.11 -3.26
CA ASN A 87 17.27 4.37 -2.51
C ASN A 87 16.29 3.20 -2.63
N VAL A 88 15.72 2.80 -1.50
CA VAL A 88 14.76 1.71 -1.39
C VAL A 88 13.52 2.14 -0.63
N THR A 89 12.44 1.41 -0.83
CA THR A 89 11.20 1.55 -0.05
C THR A 89 10.99 0.29 0.77
N MET A 90 10.95 0.42 2.09
CA MET A 90 10.74 -0.69 3.01
C MET A 90 9.28 -0.78 3.41
N ILE A 91 8.72 -1.99 3.33
CA ILE A 91 7.40 -2.32 3.87
C ILE A 91 7.61 -2.90 5.27
N MET A 92 7.18 -2.15 6.26
CA MET A 92 7.41 -2.45 7.68
C MET A 92 6.14 -2.96 8.33
N ASN A 93 6.29 -3.81 9.34
CA ASN A 93 5.22 -4.21 10.25
C ASN A 93 5.65 -3.93 11.68
N SER A 94 4.90 -3.07 12.36
CA SER A 94 5.13 -2.69 13.76
C SER A 94 4.77 -3.78 14.77
N ASN A 95 4.22 -4.91 14.32
CA ASN A 95 3.73 -5.98 15.19
C ASN A 95 2.77 -5.52 16.31
N GLY A 96 2.18 -4.33 16.17
CA GLY A 96 1.29 -3.72 17.16
C GLY A 96 1.99 -3.03 18.34
N THR A 97 3.29 -2.78 18.25
CA THR A 97 4.08 -2.07 19.26
C THR A 97 4.28 -0.59 18.92
N GLU A 98 4.57 0.22 19.93
CA GLU A 98 4.81 1.67 19.77
C GLU A 98 6.28 2.00 19.41
N THR A 99 7.19 1.04 19.57
CA THR A 99 8.63 1.20 19.36
C THR A 99 9.13 0.31 18.24
N ILE A 100 10.19 0.73 17.55
CA ILE A 100 10.75 0.05 16.38
C ILE A 100 11.40 -1.32 16.66
N TYR A 101 11.71 -1.64 17.92
CA TYR A 101 12.52 -2.81 18.27
C TYR A 101 11.84 -4.16 17.98
N ASP A 102 10.51 -4.16 17.95
CA ASP A 102 9.72 -5.34 17.60
C ASP A 102 9.21 -5.28 16.16
N ASP A 103 9.64 -4.29 15.39
CA ASP A 103 9.21 -4.11 14.01
C ASP A 103 9.97 -5.06 13.10
N THR A 104 9.31 -5.50 12.04
CA THR A 104 9.88 -6.42 11.06
C THR A 104 9.72 -5.87 9.65
N ILE A 105 10.73 -6.07 8.83
CA ILE A 105 10.68 -5.81 7.40
C ILE A 105 9.88 -6.94 6.75
N GLU A 106 8.75 -6.62 6.13
CA GLU A 106 7.99 -7.57 5.31
C GLU A 106 8.55 -7.63 3.89
N ASP A 107 8.97 -6.49 3.34
CA ASP A 107 9.54 -6.40 2.00
C ASP A 107 10.45 -5.18 1.83
N VAL A 108 11.35 -5.25 0.85
CA VAL A 108 12.17 -4.12 0.40
C VAL A 108 11.99 -3.99 -1.11
N LEU A 109 11.58 -2.83 -1.56
CA LEU A 109 11.35 -2.52 -2.97
C LEU A 109 12.48 -1.64 -3.48
N TRP A 110 13.09 -2.04 -4.59
CA TRP A 110 14.14 -1.30 -5.28
C TRP A 110 13.94 -1.35 -6.79
N ALA A 111 14.50 -0.37 -7.51
CA ALA A 111 14.57 -0.39 -8.96
C ALA A 111 15.69 -1.32 -9.41
N ARG A 112 15.57 -1.95 -10.58
CA ARG A 112 16.69 -2.78 -11.04
C ARG A 112 17.91 -1.91 -11.36
N PRO A 113 19.15 -2.38 -11.12
CA PRO A 113 20.33 -1.56 -11.37
C PRO A 113 20.47 -1.04 -12.81
N ASP A 114 19.91 -1.76 -13.80
CA ASP A 114 19.86 -1.36 -15.21
C ASP A 114 18.73 -0.35 -15.54
N GLU A 115 17.84 -0.07 -14.59
CA GLU A 115 16.72 0.86 -14.71
C GLU A 115 16.97 2.20 -13.98
N VAL A 116 18.12 2.36 -13.31
CA VAL A 116 18.50 3.61 -12.63
C VAL A 116 19.45 4.41 -13.52
N ASP A 117 19.02 5.59 -13.98
CA ASP A 117 19.91 6.55 -14.66
C ASP A 117 20.98 7.02 -13.65
N VAL A 118 22.22 6.61 -13.90
CA VAL A 118 23.41 7.07 -13.18
C VAL A 118 23.99 8.29 -13.90
N ASP A 119 23.36 9.46 -13.71
CA ASP A 119 23.94 10.75 -14.12
C ASP A 119 25.15 11.13 -13.26
#